data_AF-A0A6D0IN88-F1
#
_entry.id   AF-A0A6D0IN88-F1
#
_cell.length_a   1.000
_cell.length_b   1.000
_cell.length_c   1.000
_cell.angle_alpha   90.00
_cell.angle_beta   90.00
_cell.angle_gamma   90.00
#
_symmetry.space_group_name_H-M   'P 1'
#
loop_
_entity.id
_entity.type
_entity.pdbx_description
1 polymer ?
#
loop_
_entity_poly.entity_id
_entity_poly.type
_entity_poly.pdbx_seq_one_letter_code
_entity_poly.pdbx_strand_id
1 'polypeptide(L)'
;LFRFLDNKFDSEKYRNNVRELTPAILAVLPLEYRGHLVEQDSYMARLAEMEKELSEAKQAVILNAPRHQKLKEMSEGIVSMFRVDPDLAGPLMAMVTTMLGAI
;
A
#
# COMPACT_ATOMS: atom_id res chain seq x y z
N LEU A 1 14.49 24.13 9.61
CA LEU A 1 13.98 22.78 9.27
C LEU A 1 14.94 21.68 9.73
N PHE A 2 16.15 21.57 9.18
CA PHE A 2 17.07 20.45 9.49
C PHE A 2 17.35 20.24 10.99
N ARG A 3 17.49 21.30 11.79
CA ARG A 3 17.59 21.19 13.26
C ARG A 3 16.43 20.41 13.91
N PHE A 4 15.21 20.55 13.38
CA PHE A 4 14.03 19.84 13.88
C PHE A 4 13.99 18.39 13.39
N LEU A 5 14.48 18.12 12.16
CA LEU A 5 14.60 16.77 11.60
C LEU A 5 15.68 15.94 12.32
N ASP A 6 16.84 16.53 12.61
CA ASP A 6 17.93 15.87 13.34
C ASP A 6 17.51 15.40 14.74
N ASN A 7 16.56 16.13 15.35
CA ASN A 7 15.98 15.88 16.67
C ASN A 7 16.93 15.27 17.72
N LYS A 8 18.14 15.84 17.87
CA LYS A 8 19.24 15.28 18.68
C LYS A 8 18.90 14.95 20.15
N PHE A 9 17.83 15.54 20.67
CA PHE A 9 17.37 15.39 22.05
C PHE A 9 16.00 14.73 22.15
N ASP A 10 15.53 14.11 21.07
CA ASP A 10 14.23 13.45 20.93
C ASP A 10 13.04 14.28 21.45
N SER A 11 13.02 15.57 21.11
CA SER A 11 12.00 16.52 21.57
C SER A 11 10.67 16.32 20.86
N GLU A 12 9.60 16.14 21.63
CA GLU A 12 8.23 16.04 21.11
C GLU A 12 7.80 17.30 20.36
N LYS A 13 8.21 18.48 20.86
CA LYS A 13 7.95 19.76 20.21
C LYS A 13 8.55 19.81 18.80
N TYR A 14 9.74 19.24 18.61
CA TYR A 14 10.36 19.19 17.29
C TYR A 14 9.63 18.23 16.36
N ARG A 15 9.16 17.07 16.87
CA ARG A 15 8.30 16.17 16.09
C ARG A 15 7.00 16.85 15.65
N ASN A 16 6.35 17.61 16.53
CA ASN A 16 5.12 18.35 16.19
C ASN A 16 5.37 19.43 15.12
N ASN A 17 6.44 20.21 15.27
CA ASN A 17 6.83 21.19 14.25
C ASN A 17 7.08 20.53 12.88
N VAL A 18 7.70 19.34 12.85
CA VAL A 18 7.91 18.59 11.59
C VAL A 18 6.57 18.11 11.02
N ARG A 19 5.65 17.60 11.84
CA ARG A 19 4.30 17.18 11.40
C ARG A 19 3.51 18.30 10.76
N GLU A 20 3.54 19.50 11.33
CA GLU A 20 2.88 20.68 10.76
C GLU A 20 3.48 21.08 9.41
N LEU A 21 4.78 20.83 9.21
CA LEU A 21 5.49 21.14 7.97
C LEU A 21 5.41 20.02 6.92
N THR A 22 4.89 18.83 7.27
CA THR A 22 4.79 17.67 6.37
C THR A 22 4.16 18.01 5.00
N PRO A 23 3.06 18.78 4.90
CA PRO A 23 2.49 19.13 3.60
C PRO A 23 3.45 19.92 2.70
N ALA A 24 4.17 20.88 3.27
CA ALA A 24 5.15 21.69 2.54
C ALA A 24 6.39 20.88 2.16
N ILE A 25 6.84 19.97 3.04
CA ILE A 25 7.95 19.05 2.76
C ILE A 25 7.59 18.12 1.61
N LEU A 26 6.41 17.49 1.63
CA LEU A 26 5.94 16.59 0.58
C LEU A 26 5.78 17.31 -0.77
N ALA A 27 5.36 18.58 -0.77
CA ALA A 27 5.20 19.35 -1.99
C ALA A 27 6.52 19.53 -2.77
N VAL A 28 7.65 19.68 -2.06
CA VAL A 28 8.96 19.95 -2.67
C VAL A 28 9.87 18.72 -2.74
N LEU A 29 9.54 17.64 -2.02
CA LEU A 29 10.35 16.43 -2.04
C LEU A 29 10.25 15.74 -3.41
N PRO A 30 11.38 15.37 -4.04
CA PRO A 30 11.38 14.59 -5.28
C PRO A 30 10.58 13.30 -5.14
N LEU A 31 9.87 12.92 -6.20
CA LEU A 31 8.93 11.79 -6.19
C LEU A 31 9.60 10.48 -5.76
N GLU A 32 10.84 10.24 -6.20
CA GLU A 32 11.66 9.08 -5.85
C GLU A 32 11.91 8.91 -4.34
N TYR A 33 11.83 9.99 -3.55
CA TYR A 33 12.06 9.94 -2.11
C TYR A 33 10.78 9.93 -1.27
N ARG A 34 9.61 10.26 -1.84
CA ARG A 34 8.34 10.33 -1.09
C ARG A 34 7.93 8.99 -0.47
N GLY A 35 8.23 7.88 -1.13
CA GLY A 35 7.96 6.54 -0.61
C GLY A 35 8.65 6.22 0.72
N HIS A 36 9.77 6.88 1.03
CA HIS A 36 10.50 6.68 2.29
C HIS A 36 9.86 7.40 3.49
N LEU A 37 8.96 8.36 3.24
CA LEU A 37 8.24 9.09 4.29
C LEU A 37 6.89 8.46 4.62
N VAL A 38 6.39 7.58 3.77
CA VAL A 38 5.21 6.79 4.05
C VAL A 38 5.63 5.69 5.01
N GLU A 39 5.02 5.65 6.19
CA GLU A 39 5.19 4.55 7.13
C GLU A 39 4.98 3.24 6.37
N GLN A 40 5.96 2.32 6.44
CA GLN A 40 6.03 1.14 5.57
C GLN A 40 4.80 0.22 5.63
N ASP A 41 3.91 0.43 6.60
CA ASP A 41 2.63 -0.26 6.72
C ASP A 41 1.45 0.70 7.01
N SER A 42 1.43 1.85 6.33
CA SER A 42 0.26 2.74 6.37
C SER A 42 -0.88 2.20 5.50
N TYR A 43 -2.12 2.51 5.85
CA TYR A 43 -3.30 2.18 5.03
C TYR A 43 -3.14 2.63 3.57
N MET A 44 -2.54 3.80 3.34
CA MET A 44 -2.28 4.33 2.00
C MET A 44 -1.23 3.52 1.23
N ALA A 45 -0.21 2.98 1.93
CA ALA A 45 0.76 2.08 1.31
C ALA A 45 0.09 0.78 0.84
N ARG A 46 -0.77 0.18 1.68
CA ARG A 46 -1.52 -1.04 1.33
C ARG A 46 -2.51 -0.81 0.20
N LEU A 47 -3.17 0.34 0.15
CA LEU A 47 -4.01 0.72 -0.99
C LEU A 47 -3.22 0.88 -2.27
N ALA A 48 -2.05 1.52 -2.21
CA ALA A 48 -1.20 1.69 -3.39
C ALA A 48 -0.67 0.36 -3.92
N GLU A 49 -0.26 -0.55 -3.02
CA GLU A 49 0.14 -1.91 -3.38
C GLU A 49 -1.02 -2.68 -4.02
N MET A 50 -2.22 -2.63 -3.42
CA MET A 50 -3.42 -3.24 -4.01
C MET A 50 -3.70 -2.73 -5.43
N GLU A 51 -3.66 -1.41 -5.66
CA GLU A 51 -3.92 -0.83 -6.98
C GLU A 51 -2.87 -1.26 -8.00
N LYS A 52 -1.60 -1.34 -7.59
CA LYS A 52 -0.50 -1.84 -8.43
C LYS A 52 -0.77 -3.28 -8.88
N GLU A 53 -0.97 -4.21 -7.94
CA GLU A 53 -1.17 -5.63 -8.24
C GLU A 53 -2.43 -5.85 -9.08
N LEU A 54 -3.52 -5.11 -8.81
CA LEU A 54 -4.74 -5.19 -9.60
C LEU A 54 -4.55 -4.65 -11.03
N SER A 55 -3.72 -3.62 -11.21
CA SER A 55 -3.35 -3.10 -12.52
C SER A 55 -2.54 -4.12 -13.33
N GLU A 56 -1.56 -4.78 -12.71
CA GLU A 56 -0.75 -5.85 -13.32
C GLU A 56 -1.63 -7.05 -13.73
N ALA A 57 -2.58 -7.45 -12.88
CA ALA A 57 -3.57 -8.47 -13.20
C ALA A 57 -4.45 -8.10 -14.42
N LYS A 58 -4.97 -6.86 -14.46
CA LYS A 58 -5.74 -6.34 -15.61
C LYS A 58 -4.89 -6.37 -16.89
N GLN A 59 -3.65 -5.92 -16.81
CA GLN A 59 -2.72 -5.90 -17.93
C GLN A 59 -2.45 -7.32 -18.46
N ALA A 60 -2.23 -8.30 -17.58
CA ALA A 60 -2.02 -9.69 -17.97
C ALA A 60 -3.22 -10.27 -18.74
N VAL A 61 -4.45 -9.89 -18.38
CA VAL A 61 -5.66 -10.26 -19.10
C VAL A 61 -5.76 -9.55 -20.45
N ILE A 62 -5.61 -8.23 -20.48
CA ILE A 62 -5.72 -7.41 -21.70
C ILE A 62 -4.69 -7.85 -22.76
N LEU A 63 -3.46 -8.13 -22.34
CA LEU A 63 -2.38 -8.54 -23.24
C LEU A 63 -2.42 -10.03 -23.59
N ASN A 64 -3.45 -10.77 -23.17
CA ASN A 64 -3.55 -12.21 -23.38
C ASN A 64 -2.28 -12.97 -22.95
N ALA A 65 -1.73 -12.62 -21.79
CA ALA A 65 -0.54 -13.25 -21.27
C ALA A 65 -0.71 -14.79 -21.13
N PRO A 66 0.40 -15.56 -21.09
CA PRO A 66 0.36 -17.00 -20.86
C PRO A 66 -0.44 -17.39 -19.61
N ARG A 67 -1.06 -18.57 -19.62
CA ARG A 67 -1.96 -19.02 -18.54
C ARG A 67 -1.33 -18.96 -17.15
N HIS A 68 -0.08 -19.38 -17.01
CA HIS A 68 0.62 -19.36 -15.72
C HIS A 68 0.85 -17.94 -15.20
N GLN A 69 1.12 -16.98 -16.10
CA GLN A 69 1.29 -15.58 -15.74
C GLN A 69 -0.03 -14.97 -15.30
N LYS A 70 -1.11 -15.18 -16.07
CA LYS A 70 -2.45 -14.73 -15.64
C LYS A 70 -2.84 -15.28 -14.27
N LEU A 71 -2.54 -16.55 -14.01
CA LEU A 71 -2.81 -17.17 -12.70
C LEU A 71 -2.02 -16.48 -11.58
N LYS A 72 -0.73 -16.21 -11.78
CA LYS A 72 0.12 -15.50 -10.80
C LYS A 72 -0.44 -14.10 -10.51
N GLU A 73 -0.56 -13.26 -11.53
CA GLU A 73 -0.95 -11.85 -11.36
C GLU A 73 -2.36 -11.72 -10.78
N MET A 74 -3.32 -12.56 -11.22
CA MET A 74 -4.66 -12.56 -10.63
C MET A 74 -4.65 -13.03 -9.16
N SER A 75 -3.79 -13.98 -8.81
CA SER A 75 -3.68 -14.45 -7.41
C SER A 75 -3.06 -13.38 -6.51
N GLU A 76 -2.02 -12.68 -6.99
CA GLU A 76 -1.40 -11.56 -6.28
C GLU A 76 -2.39 -10.40 -6.09
N GLY A 77 -3.17 -10.07 -7.14
CA GLY A 77 -4.26 -9.09 -7.05
C GLY A 77 -5.37 -9.47 -6.06
N ILE A 78 -5.73 -10.75 -5.96
CA ILE A 78 -6.70 -11.22 -4.96
C ILE A 78 -6.12 -11.09 -3.55
N VAL A 79 -4.87 -11.54 -3.35
CA VAL A 79 -4.20 -11.48 -2.04
C VAL A 79 -4.04 -10.04 -1.56
N SER A 80 -3.69 -9.11 -2.45
CA SER A 80 -3.50 -7.71 -2.08
C SER A 80 -4.81 -7.04 -1.60
N MET A 81 -5.98 -7.43 -2.16
CA MET A 81 -7.28 -6.94 -1.68
C MET A 81 -7.56 -7.31 -0.22
N PHE A 82 -7.18 -8.52 0.21
CA PHE A 82 -7.35 -8.95 1.61
C PHE A 82 -6.39 -8.24 2.57
N ARG A 83 -5.30 -7.65 2.07
CA ARG A 83 -4.31 -6.96 2.92
C ARG A 83 -4.68 -5.52 3.23
N VAL A 84 -5.57 -4.88 2.46
CA VAL A 84 -5.96 -3.48 2.67
C VAL A 84 -6.43 -3.23 4.10
N ASP A 85 -7.32 -4.10 4.58
CA ASP A 85 -7.82 -4.14 5.95
C ASP A 85 -7.66 -5.56 6.51
N PRO A 86 -6.56 -5.83 7.25
CA PRO A 86 -6.25 -7.17 7.77
C PRO A 86 -7.33 -7.75 8.69
N ASP A 87 -8.07 -6.90 9.42
CA ASP A 87 -9.12 -7.34 10.34
C ASP A 87 -10.31 -7.97 9.58
N LEU A 88 -10.50 -7.58 8.32
CA LEU A 88 -11.54 -8.11 7.44
C LEU A 88 -11.10 -9.34 6.64
N ALA A 89 -9.83 -9.71 6.65
CA ALA A 89 -9.31 -10.78 5.81
C ALA A 89 -10.01 -12.13 6.06
N GLY A 90 -10.14 -12.53 7.34
CA GLY A 90 -10.82 -13.77 7.72
C GLY A 90 -12.31 -13.80 7.32
N PRO A 91 -13.11 -12.80 7.72
CA PRO A 91 -14.51 -12.69 7.31
C PRO A 91 -14.71 -12.69 5.79
N LEU A 92 -13.89 -11.93 5.05
CA LEU A 92 -13.98 -11.86 3.58
C LEU A 92 -13.62 -13.21 2.94
N MET A 93 -12.59 -13.91 3.42
CA MET A 93 -12.21 -15.23 2.92
C MET A 93 -13.33 -16.25 3.12
N ALA A 94 -13.99 -16.23 4.28
CA ALA A 94 -15.14 -17.08 4.55
C ALA A 94 -16.29 -16.79 3.56
N MET A 95 -16.62 -15.51 3.36
CA MET A 95 -17.66 -15.09 2.41
C MET A 95 -17.34 -15.53 0.97
N VAL A 96 -16.12 -15.29 0.50
CA VAL A 96 -15.69 -15.68 -0.87
C VAL A 96 -15.74 -17.19 -1.03
N THR A 97 -15.30 -17.94 -0.03
CA THR A 97 -15.35 -19.42 -0.04
C THR A 97 -16.79 -19.91 -0.15
N THR A 98 -17.73 -19.31 0.59
CA THR A 98 -19.16 -19.63 0.49
C THR A 98 -19.74 -19.23 -0.88
N MET A 99 -19.43 -18.03 -1.38
CA MET A 99 -19.98 -17.51 -2.65
C MET A 99 -19.49 -18.27 -3.88
N LEU A 100 -18.22 -18.68 -3.89
CA LEU A 100 -17.65 -19.50 -4.96
C LEU A 100 -18.10 -20.97 -4.87
N GLY A 101 -19.02 -21.27 -3.94
CA GLY A 101 -19.69 -22.55 -3.82
C GLY A 101 -18.70 -23.64 -3.53
N ALA A 102 -17.93 -23.49 -2.43
CA ALA A 102 -17.09 -24.55 -1.90
C ALA A 102 -17.76 -25.91 -2.13
N ILE A 103 -17.14 -26.71 -3.01
CA ILE A 103 -17.40 -28.14 -3.18
C ILE A 103 -17.21 -28.81 -1.82
#